data_AF-A0A970HVP4-F1
#
_entry.id   AF-A0A970HVP4-F1
#
_cell.length_a   1.000
_cell.length_b   1.000
_cell.length_c   1.000
_cell.angle_alpha   90.00
_cell.angle_beta   90.00
_cell.angle_gamma   90.00
#
_symmetry.space_group_name_H-M   'P 1'
#
loop_
_entity.id
_entity.type
_entity.pdbx_description
1 polymer ?
#
loop_
_entity_poly.entity_id
_entity_poly.type
_entity_poly.pdbx_seq_one_letter_code
_entity_poly.pdbx_strand_id
1 'polypeptide(L)'
;MRAYAKRFGEDEERWAVTGLLHDMDYEKHPDMSEHPKVGVAALRELGYPEDVLNAILGHASLVPRDTLLAKALYAVDELTGFITAVALVRPSKKLAEVTLKSVKKKWKDKAFARGCDRDEMARGAEELGVPLDEHIAFVLAAMQEQADLLGL
;
A
#
# COMPACT_ATOMS: atom_id res chain seq x y z
N MET A 1 3.48 -5.79 0.39
CA MET A 1 3.75 -6.25 1.77
C MET A 1 4.90 -7.27 1.89
N ARG A 2 4.83 -8.48 1.31
CA ARG A 2 5.89 -9.52 1.44
C ARG A 2 7.32 -9.02 1.25
N ALA A 3 7.57 -8.23 0.21
CA ALA A 3 8.90 -7.67 -0.06
C ALA A 3 9.46 -6.85 1.12
N TYR A 4 8.65 -6.00 1.76
CA TYR A 4 9.09 -5.26 2.94
C TYR A 4 9.29 -6.15 4.16
N ALA A 5 8.44 -7.16 4.34
CA ALA A 5 8.59 -8.13 5.41
C ALA A 5 9.97 -8.82 5.31
N LYS A 6 10.30 -9.32 4.11
CA LYS A 6 11.62 -9.90 3.82
C LYS A 6 12.76 -8.92 4.07
N ARG A 7 12.61 -7.65 3.66
CA ARG A 7 13.62 -6.61 3.88
C ARG A 7 13.88 -6.33 5.36
N PHE A 8 12.85 -6.42 6.20
CA PHE A 8 12.96 -6.17 7.64
C PHE A 8 13.20 -7.45 8.47
N GLY A 9 13.24 -8.63 7.85
CA GLY A 9 13.39 -9.90 8.56
C GLY A 9 12.13 -10.30 9.34
N GLU A 10 10.97 -9.87 8.88
CA GLU A 10 9.65 -10.09 9.49
C GLU A 10 8.92 -11.28 8.83
N ASP A 11 7.81 -11.70 9.42
CA ASP A 11 6.97 -12.78 8.89
C ASP A 11 6.27 -12.35 7.58
N GLU A 12 6.73 -12.89 6.45
CA GLU A 12 6.19 -12.60 5.12
C GLU A 12 4.71 -12.96 4.98
N GLU A 13 4.25 -14.05 5.60
CA GLU A 13 2.86 -14.51 5.49
C GLU A 13 1.94 -13.59 6.29
N ARG A 14 2.34 -13.25 7.51
CA ARG A 14 1.66 -12.26 8.36
C ARG A 14 1.42 -10.96 7.62
N TRP A 15 2.48 -10.40 7.03
CA TRP A 15 2.42 -9.15 6.28
C TRP A 15 1.60 -9.25 5.00
N ALA A 16 1.68 -10.38 4.29
CA ALA A 16 0.87 -10.63 3.10
C ALA A 16 -0.63 -10.62 3.43
N VAL A 17 -1.02 -11.33 4.48
CA VAL A 17 -2.40 -11.44 4.92
C VAL A 17 -2.92 -10.08 5.39
N THR A 18 -2.14 -9.31 6.15
CA THR A 18 -2.52 -7.94 6.52
C THR A 18 -2.79 -7.08 5.27
N GLY A 19 -1.88 -7.11 4.29
CA GLY A 19 -2.08 -6.37 3.04
C GLY A 19 -3.27 -6.85 2.22
N LEU A 20 -3.60 -8.14 2.25
CA LEU A 20 -4.77 -8.67 1.54
C LEU A 20 -6.09 -8.25 2.19
N LEU A 21 -6.11 -8.12 3.51
CA LEU A 21 -7.33 -7.91 4.29
C LEU A 21 -7.64 -6.45 4.62
N HIS A 22 -6.72 -5.51 4.40
CA HIS A 22 -6.88 -4.14 4.88
C HIS A 22 -8.16 -3.44 4.38
N ASP A 23 -8.56 -3.71 3.15
CA ASP A 23 -9.75 -3.15 2.49
C ASP A 23 -10.91 -4.15 2.37
N MET A 24 -10.91 -5.24 3.14
CA MET A 24 -11.88 -6.34 2.94
C MET A 24 -13.35 -5.92 3.10
N ASP A 25 -13.63 -4.83 3.81
CA ASP A 25 -14.98 -4.28 3.98
C ASP A 25 -15.34 -3.21 2.96
N TYR A 26 -14.37 -2.66 2.22
CA TYR A 26 -14.54 -1.46 1.39
C TYR A 26 -15.64 -1.60 0.33
N GLU A 27 -15.75 -2.75 -0.34
CA GLU A 27 -16.76 -2.96 -1.39
C GLU A 27 -18.20 -2.84 -0.85
N LYS A 28 -18.46 -3.28 0.40
CA LYS A 28 -19.78 -3.23 1.04
C LYS A 28 -19.97 -2.00 1.93
N HIS A 29 -18.87 -1.46 2.47
CA HIS A 29 -18.83 -0.38 3.44
C HIS A 29 -17.84 0.72 3.00
N PRO A 30 -18.02 1.36 1.83
CA PRO A 30 -17.05 2.32 1.29
C PRO A 30 -17.00 3.66 2.04
N ASP A 31 -17.94 3.89 2.97
CA ASP A 31 -17.97 5.12 3.77
C ASP A 31 -16.80 5.12 4.77
N MET A 32 -15.97 6.16 4.75
CA MET A 32 -14.79 6.28 5.62
C MET A 32 -15.13 6.39 7.12
N SER A 33 -16.40 6.63 7.48
CA SER A 33 -16.87 6.52 8.86
C SER A 33 -17.04 5.06 9.32
N GLU A 34 -17.28 4.15 8.37
CA GLU A 34 -17.44 2.71 8.55
C GLU A 34 -16.14 1.95 8.28
N HIS A 35 -15.52 2.14 7.12
CA HIS A 35 -14.26 1.50 6.75
C HIS A 35 -13.06 2.09 7.51
N PRO A 36 -12.10 1.27 8.01
CA PRO A 36 -12.06 -0.20 7.98
C PRO A 36 -12.64 -0.86 9.26
N LYS A 37 -13.45 -0.15 10.05
CA LYS A 37 -13.90 -0.61 11.37
C LYS A 37 -14.79 -1.85 11.27
N VAL A 38 -15.62 -1.95 10.23
CA VAL A 38 -16.50 -3.10 10.02
C VAL A 38 -15.68 -4.35 9.70
N GLY A 39 -14.70 -4.24 8.81
CA GLY A 39 -13.77 -5.32 8.48
C GLY A 39 -12.95 -5.75 9.69
N VAL A 40 -12.43 -4.79 10.46
CA VAL A 40 -11.68 -5.06 11.69
C VAL A 40 -12.53 -5.75 12.75
N ALA A 41 -13.81 -5.38 12.90
CA ALA A 41 -14.72 -6.06 13.83
C ALA A 41 -14.94 -7.52 13.44
N ALA A 42 -15.20 -7.80 12.15
CA ALA A 42 -15.36 -9.16 11.64
C ALA A 42 -14.08 -10.00 11.79
N LEU A 43 -12.91 -9.43 11.48
CA LEU A 43 -11.62 -10.12 11.66
C LEU A 43 -11.34 -10.44 13.13
N ARG A 44 -11.69 -9.53 14.05
CA ARG A 44 -11.56 -9.78 15.49
C ARG A 44 -12.42 -10.96 15.95
N GLU A 45 -13.66 -11.07 15.47
CA GLU A 45 -14.53 -12.21 15.76
C GLU A 45 -13.96 -13.54 15.24
N LEU A 46 -13.24 -13.50 14.12
CA LEU A 46 -12.53 -14.66 13.55
C LEU A 46 -11.22 -14.99 14.27
N GLY A 47 -10.85 -14.24 15.32
CA GLY A 47 -9.64 -14.47 16.10
C GLY A 47 -8.36 -13.95 15.45
N TYR A 48 -8.47 -12.99 14.51
CA TYR A 48 -7.27 -12.34 13.99
C TYR A 48 -6.56 -11.53 15.09
N PRO A 49 -5.23 -11.50 15.07
CA PRO A 49 -4.43 -10.92 16.13
C PRO A 49 -4.34 -9.40 16.04
N GLU A 50 -4.21 -8.74 17.19
CA GLU A 50 -4.36 -7.28 17.32
C GLU A 50 -3.29 -6.47 16.58
N ASP A 51 -2.09 -7.01 16.33
CA ASP A 51 -1.09 -6.34 15.48
C ASP A 51 -1.58 -6.16 14.03
N VAL A 52 -2.27 -7.18 13.48
CA VAL A 52 -2.91 -7.11 12.15
C VAL A 52 -4.07 -6.11 12.19
N LEU A 53 -4.95 -6.22 13.19
CA LEU A 53 -6.10 -5.34 13.31
C LEU A 53 -5.70 -3.87 13.48
N ASN A 54 -4.68 -3.60 14.30
CA ASN A 54 -4.16 -2.24 14.51
C ASN A 54 -3.45 -1.72 13.26
N ALA A 55 -2.73 -2.56 12.51
CA ALA A 55 -2.16 -2.14 11.22
C ALA A 55 -3.28 -1.73 10.24
N ILE A 56 -4.36 -2.52 10.16
CA ILE A 56 -5.53 -2.18 9.34
C ILE A 56 -6.19 -0.89 9.84
N LEU A 57 -6.45 -0.71 11.13
CA LEU A 57 -6.97 0.59 11.60
C LEU A 57 -6.01 1.77 11.32
N GLY A 58 -4.71 1.50 11.36
CA GLY A 58 -3.66 2.48 11.14
C GLY A 58 -3.52 2.94 9.69
N HIS A 59 -3.89 2.13 8.69
CA HIS A 59 -3.85 2.56 7.29
C HIS A 59 -4.87 3.68 7.03
N ALA A 60 -6.05 3.61 7.65
CA ALA A 60 -7.05 4.67 7.62
C ALA A 60 -6.81 5.78 8.67
N SER A 61 -5.63 5.82 9.28
CA SER A 61 -5.23 6.82 10.30
C SER A 61 -6.19 6.93 11.50
N LEU A 62 -6.92 5.85 11.83
CA LEU A 62 -7.81 5.81 13.00
C LEU A 62 -7.05 5.55 14.31
N VAL A 63 -5.85 4.98 14.21
CA VAL A 63 -4.92 4.74 15.32
C VAL A 63 -3.49 5.07 14.89
N PRO A 64 -2.57 5.35 15.83
CA PRO A 64 -1.16 5.54 15.52
C PRO A 64 -0.51 4.30 14.85
N ARG A 65 0.43 4.52 13.95
CA ARG A 65 1.20 3.48 13.27
C ARG A 65 2.52 3.22 14.01
N ASP A 66 2.42 2.56 15.15
CA ASP A 66 3.58 2.35 16.05
C ASP A 66 4.45 1.14 15.68
N THR A 67 4.00 0.30 14.74
CA THR A 67 4.72 -0.91 14.29
C THR A 67 5.25 -0.79 12.87
N LEU A 68 6.28 -1.56 12.52
CA LEU A 68 6.78 -1.64 11.14
C LEU A 68 5.71 -2.12 10.16
N LEU A 69 4.86 -3.08 10.58
CA LEU A 69 3.75 -3.58 9.78
C LEU A 69 2.76 -2.46 9.43
N ALA A 70 2.33 -1.68 10.42
CA ALA A 70 1.36 -0.60 10.23
C ALA A 70 1.94 0.53 9.36
N LYS A 71 3.20 0.92 9.61
CA LYS A 71 3.91 1.92 8.80
C LYS A 71 4.08 1.48 7.36
N ALA A 72 4.48 0.23 7.15
CA ALA A 72 4.68 -0.31 5.81
C ALA A 72 3.36 -0.45 5.05
N LEU A 73 2.27 -0.89 5.71
CA LEU A 73 0.95 -0.96 5.08
C LEU A 73 0.53 0.41 4.56
N TYR A 74 0.55 1.42 5.44
CA TYR A 74 0.20 2.80 5.07
C TYR A 74 1.09 3.34 3.95
N ALA A 75 2.40 3.07 3.99
CA ALA A 75 3.32 3.56 2.97
C ALA A 75 3.08 2.94 1.59
N VAL A 76 2.77 1.64 1.52
CA VAL A 76 2.64 0.96 0.22
C VAL A 76 1.24 1.07 -0.39
N ASP A 77 0.19 1.20 0.42
CA ASP A 77 -1.20 1.11 0.01
C ASP A 77 -1.49 2.01 -1.21
N GLU A 78 -1.53 3.32 -0.99
CA GLU A 78 -1.86 4.27 -2.04
C GLU A 78 -0.79 4.32 -3.16
N LEU A 79 0.48 4.10 -2.81
CA LEU A 79 1.59 4.09 -3.77
C LEU A 79 1.45 2.98 -4.81
N THR A 80 0.94 1.80 -4.42
CA THR A 80 0.71 0.70 -5.38
C THR A 80 -0.38 1.07 -6.39
N GLY A 81 -1.44 1.76 -5.96
CA GLY A 81 -2.47 2.32 -6.84
C GLY A 81 -1.88 3.37 -7.80
N PHE A 82 -1.02 4.24 -7.28
CA PHE A 82 -0.33 5.25 -8.11
C PHE A 82 0.57 4.63 -9.18
N ILE A 83 1.42 3.64 -8.81
CA ILE A 83 2.30 2.94 -9.76
C ILE A 83 1.48 2.18 -10.81
N THR A 84 0.38 1.54 -10.39
CA THR A 84 -0.56 0.88 -11.30
C THR A 84 -1.13 1.86 -12.33
N ALA A 85 -1.58 3.04 -11.89
CA ALA A 85 -2.04 4.07 -12.81
C ALA A 85 -0.94 4.49 -13.82
N VAL A 86 0.33 4.54 -13.38
CA VAL A 86 1.47 4.86 -14.26
C VAL A 86 1.68 3.77 -15.33
N ALA A 87 1.48 2.50 -14.98
CA ALA A 87 1.50 1.40 -15.94
C ALA A 87 0.33 1.51 -16.94
N LEU A 88 -0.90 1.74 -16.45
CA LEU A 88 -2.12 1.71 -17.26
C LEU A 88 -2.20 2.81 -18.33
N VAL A 89 -1.50 3.94 -18.15
CA VAL A 89 -1.43 4.99 -19.17
C VAL A 89 -0.38 4.75 -20.25
N ARG A 90 0.39 3.67 -20.16
CA ARG A 90 1.32 3.27 -21.23
C ARG A 90 0.58 2.45 -22.29
N PRO A 91 1.00 2.53 -23.57
CA PRO A 91 0.41 1.70 -24.63
C PRO A 91 0.46 0.19 -24.33
N SER A 92 1.57 -0.28 -23.74
CA SER A 92 1.77 -1.67 -23.35
C SER A 92 0.93 -2.09 -22.15
N LYS A 93 0.55 -1.13 -21.29
CA LYS A 93 -0.02 -1.35 -19.95
C LYS A 93 0.85 -2.20 -19.03
N LYS A 94 2.15 -2.32 -19.34
CA LYS A 94 3.09 -3.21 -18.64
C LYS A 94 3.91 -2.51 -17.57
N LEU A 95 3.97 -3.08 -16.36
CA LEU A 95 4.86 -2.67 -15.27
C LEU A 95 6.33 -2.78 -15.65
N ALA A 96 6.70 -3.75 -16.51
CA ALA A 96 8.06 -3.92 -17.00
C ALA A 96 8.65 -2.68 -17.69
N GLU A 97 7.81 -1.80 -18.24
CA GLU A 97 8.24 -0.55 -18.88
C GLU A 97 8.21 0.66 -17.94
N VAL A 98 7.66 0.50 -16.73
CA VAL A 98 7.61 1.56 -15.71
C VAL A 98 8.98 1.68 -15.06
N THR A 99 9.46 2.92 -14.95
CA THR A 99 10.72 3.26 -14.30
C THR A 99 10.48 4.28 -13.20
N LEU A 100 11.37 4.36 -12.21
CA LEU A 100 11.35 5.41 -11.18
C LEU A 100 11.22 6.81 -11.79
N LYS A 101 11.95 7.09 -12.88
CA LYS A 101 11.85 8.37 -13.60
C LYS A 101 10.44 8.66 -14.12
N SER A 102 9.75 7.65 -14.65
CA SER A 102 8.37 7.81 -15.13
C SER A 102 7.37 8.02 -14.00
N VAL A 103 7.53 7.31 -12.88
CA VAL A 103 6.71 7.51 -11.67
C VAL A 103 6.92 8.94 -11.14
N LYS A 104 8.17 9.39 -11.00
CA LYS A 104 8.50 10.75 -10.56
C LYS A 104 8.00 11.85 -11.51
N LYS A 105 7.98 11.59 -12.82
CA LYS A 105 7.40 12.53 -13.79
C LYS A 105 5.90 12.68 -13.53
N LYS A 106 5.20 11.57 -13.33
CA LYS A 106 3.76 11.55 -13.02
C LYS A 106 3.44 12.08 -11.63
N TRP A 107 4.34 11.93 -10.67
CA TRP A 107 4.20 12.47 -9.33
C TRP A 107 4.01 14.00 -9.34
N LYS A 108 4.74 14.70 -10.23
CA LYS A 108 4.65 16.17 -10.40
C LYS A 108 3.38 16.62 -11.13
N ASP A 109 2.72 15.72 -11.83
CA ASP A 109 1.47 16.00 -12.54
C ASP A 109 0.29 15.81 -11.57
N LYS A 110 -0.17 16.91 -10.97
CA LYS A 110 -1.27 16.88 -10.00
C LYS A 110 -2.62 16.48 -10.61
N ALA A 111 -2.76 16.53 -11.94
CA ALA A 111 -3.99 16.12 -12.62
C ALA A 111 -4.01 14.61 -12.93
N PHE A 112 -2.84 13.96 -12.93
CA PHE A 112 -2.74 12.52 -13.08
C PHE A 112 -3.11 11.83 -11.76
N ALA A 113 -3.87 10.73 -11.79
CA ALA A 113 -4.27 9.97 -10.60
C ALA A 113 -4.71 10.89 -9.43
N ARG A 114 -5.69 11.78 -9.70
CA ARG A 114 -6.18 12.80 -8.75
C ARG A 114 -6.70 12.22 -7.43
N GLY A 115 -7.08 10.94 -7.44
CA GLY A 115 -7.54 10.24 -6.25
C GLY A 115 -6.42 9.89 -5.27
N CYS A 116 -5.15 9.88 -5.69
CA CYS A 116 -4.05 9.60 -4.76
C CYS A 116 -3.56 10.88 -4.07
N ASP A 117 -3.18 10.84 -2.81
CA ASP A 117 -2.62 11.96 -2.07
C ASP A 117 -1.07 11.90 -2.02
N ARG A 118 -0.42 12.94 -2.54
CA ARG A 118 1.06 12.93 -2.63
C ARG A 118 1.71 13.17 -1.28
N ASP A 119 1.04 13.89 -0.40
CA ASP A 119 1.54 14.21 0.93
C ASP A 119 1.37 12.98 1.84
N GLU A 120 0.30 12.20 1.69
CA GLU A 120 0.14 10.92 2.41
C GLU A 120 1.16 9.89 1.98
N MET A 121 1.35 9.64 0.67
CA MET A 121 2.39 8.73 0.20
C MET A 121 3.81 9.18 0.63
N ALA A 122 4.09 10.50 0.64
CA ALA A 122 5.37 11.02 1.13
C ALA A 122 5.55 10.79 2.64
N ARG A 123 4.50 11.03 3.43
CA ARG A 123 4.47 10.75 4.87
C ARG A 123 4.68 9.28 5.16
N GLY A 124 4.08 8.38 4.37
CA GLY A 124 4.28 6.94 4.52
C GLY A 124 5.76 6.54 4.42
N ALA A 125 6.48 7.08 3.42
CA ALA A 125 7.92 6.85 3.29
C ALA A 125 8.72 7.43 4.49
N GLU A 126 8.36 8.64 4.94
CA GLU A 126 8.98 9.31 6.09
C GLU A 126 8.78 8.51 7.40
N GLU A 127 7.56 8.08 7.70
CA GLU A 127 7.24 7.31 8.91
C GLU A 127 7.92 5.94 8.93
N LEU A 128 8.10 5.35 7.75
CA LEU A 128 8.86 4.11 7.53
C LEU A 128 10.38 4.34 7.63
N GLY A 129 10.85 5.59 7.66
CA GLY A 129 12.25 5.96 7.81
C GLY A 129 13.09 5.75 6.55
N VAL A 130 12.46 5.76 5.37
CA VAL A 130 13.14 5.55 4.08
C VAL A 130 12.99 6.78 3.17
N PRO A 131 14.02 7.14 2.39
CA PRO A 131 13.88 8.19 1.38
C PRO A 131 12.77 7.86 0.37
N LEU A 132 11.94 8.84 0.00
CA LEU A 132 10.81 8.65 -0.92
C LEU A 132 11.23 7.99 -2.24
N ASP A 133 12.34 8.40 -2.84
CA ASP A 133 12.84 7.82 -4.08
C ASP A 133 13.19 6.33 -3.92
N GLU A 134 13.74 5.95 -2.77
CA GLU A 134 14.08 4.57 -2.46
C GLU A 134 12.82 3.74 -2.22
N HIS A 135 11.84 4.30 -1.50
CA HIS A 135 10.55 3.68 -1.29
C HIS A 135 9.82 3.39 -2.60
N ILE A 136 9.73 4.39 -3.49
CA ILE A 136 9.12 4.23 -4.82
C ILE A 136 9.85 3.17 -5.64
N ALA A 137 11.19 3.19 -5.66
CA ALA A 137 11.97 2.21 -6.41
C ALA A 137 11.75 0.79 -5.85
N PHE A 138 11.71 0.64 -4.53
CA PHE A 138 11.49 -0.64 -3.86
C PHE A 138 10.11 -1.23 -4.16
N VAL A 139 9.05 -0.42 -4.01
CA VAL A 139 7.67 -0.87 -4.29
C VAL A 139 7.50 -1.20 -5.77
N LEU A 140 8.05 -0.37 -6.68
CA LEU A 140 8.02 -0.64 -8.11
C LEU A 140 8.69 -1.99 -8.46
N ALA A 141 9.89 -2.25 -7.93
CA ALA A 141 10.58 -3.51 -8.16
C ALA A 141 9.77 -4.71 -7.63
N ALA A 142 9.21 -4.60 -6.42
CA ALA A 142 8.38 -5.65 -5.84
C ALA A 142 7.11 -5.93 -6.68
N MET A 143 6.49 -4.89 -7.23
CA MET A 143 5.34 -5.04 -8.14
C MET A 143 5.76 -5.68 -9.47
N GLN A 144 6.92 -5.33 -10.02
CA GLN A 144 7.45 -5.90 -11.26
C GLN A 144 7.73 -7.39 -11.14
N GLU A 145 8.24 -7.86 -9.99
CA GLU A 145 8.44 -9.28 -9.71
C GLU A 145 7.12 -10.09 -9.69
N GLN A 146 5.99 -9.41 -9.47
CA GLN A 146 4.65 -10.01 -9.37
C GLN A 146 3.72 -9.54 -10.50
N ALA A 147 4.27 -8.99 -11.60
CA ALA A 147 3.48 -8.33 -12.65
C ALA A 147 2.41 -9.26 -13.25
N ASP A 148 2.76 -10.53 -13.51
CA ASP A 148 1.83 -11.53 -14.03
C ASP A 148 0.63 -11.77 -13.11
N LEU A 149 0.86 -11.82 -11.79
CA LEU A 149 -0.20 -11.98 -10.78
C LEU A 149 -1.10 -10.73 -10.72
N LEU A 150 -0.52 -9.55 -10.93
CA LEU A 150 -1.22 -8.27 -10.94
C LEU A 150 -1.97 -8.01 -12.26
N GLY A 151 -1.76 -8.82 -13.29
CA GLY A 151 -2.33 -8.61 -14.63
C GLY A 151 -1.78 -7.35 -15.32
N LEU A 152 -0.55 -6.95 -14.96
CA LEU A 152 0.14 -5.76 -15.42
C LEU A 152 1.53 -6.10 -15.99
#